data_AF-A0A661A6L2-F1
#
_entry.id   AF-A0A661A6L2-F1
#
_cell.length_a   1.000
_cell.length_b   1.000
_cell.length_c   1.000
_cell.angle_alpha   90.00
_cell.angle_beta   90.00
_cell.angle_gamma   90.00
#
_symmetry.space_group_name_H-M   'P 1'
#
loop_
_entity.id
_entity.type
_entity.pdbx_description
1 polymer ?
#
loop_
_entity_poly.entity_id
_entity_poly.type
_entity_poly.pdbx_seq_one_letter_code
_entity_poly.pdbx_strand_id
1 'polypeptide(L)'
;MNARRFLATLVGLLMSTGCNSSQLDGQRAEHPIQIDGDPIEWAGMITEVEDADYDFGYANDDDYLYLCIIVDGDQLRRQALAGGVYFWFDPAGGEERVVGLRYPIGLGSPAGAGSSAPEDREAMRLQYESAAANSLQRVALTNASGTEELRLSDLDGVDVNGMLTSRSLVLEMRIPLREFEGANLALGMHAGAAQVGVQIYVPRLEAPPRPSGQSRGSAAAGGKGGGGGGRGGGGRGGGGGGRGGGPPAGASGADEIQVHIAIPLVFSSSPGSSTQL
;
A
#
# COMPACT_ATOMS: atom_id res chain seq x y z
N MET A 1 -4.29 20.98 -70.44
CA MET A 1 -3.61 20.24 -69.35
C MET A 1 -3.93 20.94 -68.05
N ASN A 2 -4.87 20.42 -67.27
CA ASN A 2 -5.23 20.98 -65.95
C ASN A 2 -5.60 19.85 -65.01
N ALA A 3 -4.88 19.81 -63.89
CA ALA A 3 -5.00 18.86 -62.81
C ALA A 3 -6.38 18.92 -62.14
N ARG A 4 -6.96 17.75 -61.85
CA ARG A 4 -8.06 17.63 -60.90
C ARG A 4 -7.65 16.68 -59.77
N ARG A 5 -7.64 17.29 -58.59
CA ARG A 5 -7.12 16.83 -57.31
C ARG A 5 -7.93 15.65 -56.79
N PHE A 6 -7.26 14.58 -56.38
CA PHE A 6 -7.85 13.54 -55.53
C PHE A 6 -7.90 14.10 -54.10
N LEU A 7 -9.12 14.34 -53.60
CA LEU A 7 -9.37 14.66 -52.20
C LEU A 7 -9.50 13.32 -51.45
N ALA A 8 -8.42 12.88 -50.80
CA ALA A 8 -8.46 11.73 -49.90
C ALA A 8 -9.03 12.20 -48.55
N THR A 9 -10.28 11.85 -48.27
CA THR A 9 -10.90 12.09 -46.97
C THR A 9 -10.33 11.08 -45.97
N LEU A 10 -9.33 11.50 -45.19
CA LEU A 10 -8.83 10.77 -44.04
C LEU A 10 -9.83 10.94 -42.90
N VAL A 11 -10.72 9.96 -42.72
CA VAL A 11 -11.60 9.88 -41.54
C VAL A 11 -10.73 9.52 -40.35
N GLY A 12 -10.40 10.53 -39.54
CA GLY A 12 -9.73 10.36 -38.26
C GLY A 12 -10.65 9.62 -37.30
N LEU A 13 -10.35 8.35 -37.07
CA LEU A 13 -10.96 7.53 -36.04
C LEU A 13 -10.37 7.97 -34.68
N LEU A 14 -11.02 8.96 -34.06
CA LEU A 14 -10.79 9.34 -32.67
C LEU A 14 -11.25 8.17 -31.78
N MET A 15 -10.30 7.35 -31.35
CA MET A 15 -10.51 6.38 -30.28
C MET A 15 -10.52 7.14 -28.96
N SER A 16 -11.69 7.61 -28.55
CA SER A 16 -11.93 8.13 -27.21
C SER A 16 -11.97 6.96 -26.22
N THR A 17 -10.83 6.59 -25.66
CA THR A 17 -10.79 5.85 -24.39
C THR A 17 -11.26 6.79 -23.30
N GLY A 18 -12.55 6.71 -22.96
CA GLY A 18 -13.11 7.41 -21.81
C GLY A 18 -12.47 6.88 -20.54
N CYS A 19 -11.64 7.71 -19.91
CA CYS A 19 -11.25 7.53 -18.54
C CYS A 19 -12.49 7.86 -17.69
N ASN A 20 -13.19 6.82 -17.23
CA ASN A 20 -14.29 6.98 -16.29
C ASN A 20 -13.66 7.23 -14.90
N SER A 21 -13.12 8.42 -14.67
CA SER A 21 -12.87 8.89 -13.32
C SER A 21 -14.24 9.25 -12.75
N SER A 22 -14.91 8.32 -12.09
CA SER A 22 -16.07 8.65 -11.26
C SER A 22 -15.62 9.76 -10.31
N GLN A 23 -16.21 10.95 -10.49
CA GLN A 23 -15.95 12.07 -9.58
C GLN A 23 -16.37 11.62 -8.19
N LEU A 24 -15.42 11.63 -7.27
CA LEU A 24 -15.72 11.44 -5.85
C LEU A 24 -16.46 12.67 -5.34
N ASP A 25 -17.42 12.46 -4.47
CA ASP A 25 -18.09 13.55 -3.75
C ASP A 25 -17.25 13.95 -2.54
N GLY A 26 -17.16 15.25 -2.25
CA GLY A 26 -16.48 15.73 -1.05
C GLY A 26 -17.24 15.29 0.21
N GLN A 27 -16.53 14.74 1.19
CA GLN A 27 -17.10 14.29 2.46
C GLN A 27 -16.58 15.16 3.59
N ARG A 28 -17.50 15.83 4.30
CA ARG A 28 -17.14 16.65 5.47
C ARG A 28 -17.29 15.83 6.74
N ALA A 29 -16.28 15.87 7.60
CA ALA A 29 -16.41 15.37 8.96
C ALA A 29 -17.38 16.30 9.72
N GLU A 30 -18.55 15.78 10.11
CA GLU A 30 -19.51 16.55 10.92
C GLU A 30 -19.02 16.71 12.36
N HIS A 31 -18.22 15.76 12.82
CA HIS A 31 -17.69 15.67 14.18
C HIS A 31 -16.19 15.30 14.04
N PRO A 32 -15.32 15.66 14.99
CA PRO A 32 -13.93 15.22 14.94
C PRO A 32 -13.85 13.69 14.94
N ILE A 33 -13.21 13.11 13.92
CA ILE A 33 -12.93 11.67 13.85
C ILE A 33 -11.77 11.34 14.79
N GLN A 34 -11.95 10.35 15.65
CA GLN A 34 -10.91 9.86 16.53
C GLN A 34 -9.97 8.92 15.77
N ILE A 35 -8.66 9.13 15.92
CA ILE A 35 -7.63 8.33 15.24
C ILE A 35 -7.16 7.23 16.20
N ASP A 36 -7.98 6.19 16.36
CA ASP A 36 -7.78 5.10 17.33
C ASP A 36 -7.76 3.69 16.72
N GLY A 37 -8.01 3.59 15.41
CA GLY A 37 -8.04 2.34 14.66
C GLY A 37 -9.36 1.56 14.79
N ASP A 38 -10.41 2.15 15.36
CA ASP A 38 -11.77 1.62 15.32
C ASP A 38 -12.55 2.22 14.12
N PRO A 39 -12.80 1.43 13.05
CA PRO A 39 -13.40 1.95 11.83
C PRO A 39 -14.89 2.30 11.98
N ILE A 40 -15.52 2.13 13.15
CA ILE A 40 -16.95 2.39 13.36
C ILE A 40 -17.34 3.84 13.04
N GLU A 41 -16.49 4.82 13.37
CA GLU A 41 -16.77 6.24 13.09
C GLU A 41 -16.76 6.57 11.59
N TRP A 42 -16.22 5.67 10.77
CA TRP A 42 -16.16 5.81 9.32
C TRP A 42 -17.38 5.26 8.59
N ALA A 43 -18.38 4.75 9.33
CA ALA A 43 -19.60 4.20 8.74
C ALA A 43 -20.27 5.20 7.78
N GLY A 44 -20.44 4.80 6.52
CA GLY A 44 -21.01 5.65 5.46
C GLY A 44 -20.00 6.55 4.74
N MET A 45 -18.76 6.62 5.22
CA MET A 45 -17.63 7.33 4.58
C MET A 45 -16.62 6.37 3.92
N ILE A 46 -16.70 5.07 4.24
CA ILE A 46 -15.92 4.02 3.57
C ILE A 46 -16.47 3.77 2.16
N THR A 47 -15.58 3.83 1.18
CA THR A 47 -15.79 3.38 -0.19
C THR A 47 -15.24 1.97 -0.32
N GLU A 48 -16.14 1.01 -0.60
CA GLU A 48 -15.76 -0.35 -0.93
C GLU A 48 -15.09 -0.37 -2.31
N VAL A 49 -13.94 -1.04 -2.41
CA VAL A 49 -13.23 -1.19 -3.68
C VAL A 49 -13.51 -2.59 -4.25
N GLU A 50 -14.32 -2.65 -5.29
CA GLU A 50 -14.65 -3.93 -5.94
C GLU A 50 -13.39 -4.68 -6.39
N ASP A 51 -13.39 -5.99 -6.16
CA ASP A 51 -12.29 -6.92 -6.50
C ASP A 51 -10.92 -6.55 -5.87
N ALA A 52 -10.93 -5.80 -4.77
CA ALA A 52 -9.74 -5.46 -4.01
C ALA A 52 -9.77 -5.99 -2.57
N ASP A 53 -8.58 -6.19 -2.00
CA ASP A 53 -8.38 -6.65 -0.63
C ASP A 53 -8.29 -5.49 0.39
N TYR A 54 -8.85 -4.33 0.03
CA TYR A 54 -8.86 -3.13 0.86
C TYR A 54 -10.04 -2.22 0.56
N ASP A 55 -10.45 -1.46 1.58
CA ASP A 55 -11.40 -0.36 1.48
C ASP A 55 -10.76 0.95 1.93
N PHE A 56 -11.31 2.09 1.49
CA PHE A 56 -10.79 3.39 1.88
C PHE A 56 -11.89 4.37 2.30
N GLY A 57 -11.63 5.14 3.34
CA GLY A 57 -12.46 6.27 3.76
C GLY A 57 -11.68 7.57 3.69
N TYR A 58 -12.39 8.66 3.41
CA TYR A 58 -11.83 10.00 3.49
C TYR A 58 -12.89 10.97 3.99
N ALA A 59 -12.44 11.98 4.72
CA ALA A 59 -13.24 13.15 5.06
C ALA A 59 -12.32 14.34 5.30
N ASN A 60 -12.86 15.54 5.30
CA ASN A 60 -12.12 16.72 5.78
C ASN A 60 -13.00 17.59 6.67
N ASP A 61 -12.37 18.40 7.51
CA ASP A 61 -12.99 19.60 8.07
C ASP A 61 -12.22 20.85 7.61
N ASP A 62 -12.35 21.96 8.33
CA ASP A 62 -11.67 23.22 7.99
C ASP A 62 -10.16 23.19 8.28
N ASP A 63 -9.70 22.24 9.08
CA ASP A 63 -8.36 22.18 9.63
C ASP A 63 -7.58 20.94 9.18
N TYR A 64 -8.26 19.81 8.96
CA TYR A 64 -7.65 18.51 8.75
C TYR A 64 -8.26 17.72 7.58
N LEU A 65 -7.40 16.93 6.93
CA LEU A 65 -7.77 15.79 6.11
C LEU A 65 -7.72 14.53 6.98
N TYR A 66 -8.72 13.69 6.85
CA TYR A 66 -8.85 12.40 7.52
C TYR A 66 -8.82 11.31 6.45
N LEU A 67 -8.01 10.26 6.67
CA LEU A 67 -8.01 9.06 5.83
C LEU A 67 -8.12 7.80 6.69
N CYS A 68 -8.81 6.79 6.15
CA CYS A 68 -8.87 5.43 6.68
C CYS A 68 -8.58 4.44 5.56
N ILE A 69 -7.79 3.41 5.86
CA ILE A 69 -7.63 2.24 4.99
C ILE A 69 -7.88 1.00 5.83
N ILE A 70 -8.75 0.13 5.35
CA ILE A 70 -8.99 -1.18 5.93
C ILE A 70 -8.38 -2.21 4.97
N VAL A 71 -7.41 -2.99 5.43
CA VAL A 71 -6.74 -4.02 4.62
C VAL A 71 -7.14 -5.40 5.14
N ASP A 72 -7.92 -6.14 4.35
CA ASP A 72 -8.49 -7.43 4.75
C ASP A 72 -7.74 -8.63 4.17
N GLY A 73 -7.08 -8.48 3.03
CA GLY A 73 -6.32 -9.56 2.39
C GLY A 73 -5.10 -9.98 3.19
N ASP A 74 -4.96 -11.27 3.48
CA ASP A 74 -3.82 -11.84 4.21
C ASP A 74 -2.45 -11.49 3.60
N GLN A 75 -2.38 -11.54 2.27
CA GLN A 75 -1.15 -11.27 1.53
C GLN A 75 -0.82 -9.77 1.54
N LEU A 76 -1.82 -8.94 1.23
CA LEU A 76 -1.69 -7.49 1.22
C LEU A 76 -1.39 -6.94 2.62
N ARG A 77 -2.05 -7.45 3.67
CA ARG A 77 -1.79 -7.11 5.08
C ARG A 77 -0.35 -7.43 5.48
N ARG A 78 0.18 -8.59 5.08
CA ARG A 78 1.60 -8.93 5.32
C ARG A 78 2.53 -7.97 4.59
N GLN A 79 2.23 -7.60 3.35
CA GLN A 79 3.04 -6.64 2.59
C GLN A 79 2.98 -5.24 3.22
N ALA A 80 1.79 -4.76 3.61
CA ALA A 80 1.61 -3.50 4.31
C ALA A 80 2.38 -3.47 5.64
N LEU A 81 2.32 -4.54 6.44
CA LEU A 81 3.08 -4.63 7.69
C LEU A 81 4.60 -4.71 7.46
N ALA A 82 5.07 -5.38 6.42
CA ALA A 82 6.51 -5.59 6.21
C ALA A 82 7.18 -4.46 5.40
N GLY A 83 6.46 -3.86 4.45
CA GLY A 83 6.93 -2.78 3.57
C GLY A 83 6.38 -1.39 3.92
N GLY A 84 5.34 -1.30 4.73
CA GLY A 84 4.60 -0.06 5.00
C GLY A 84 3.58 0.27 3.92
N VAL A 85 2.60 1.09 4.25
CA VAL A 85 1.71 1.75 3.29
C VAL A 85 2.20 3.18 3.07
N TYR A 86 2.35 3.58 1.82
CA TYR A 86 2.79 4.92 1.45
C TYR A 86 1.59 5.74 1.02
N PHE A 87 1.49 6.94 1.60
CA PHE A 87 0.54 7.97 1.27
C PHE A 87 1.34 9.16 0.74
N TRP A 88 1.13 9.52 -0.52
CA TRP A 88 1.70 10.73 -1.10
C TRP A 88 0.59 11.73 -1.39
N PHE A 89 0.87 12.99 -1.11
CA PHE A 89 -0.06 14.07 -1.28
C PHE A 89 0.50 15.09 -2.27
N ASP A 90 -0.38 15.54 -3.15
CA ASP A 90 -0.19 16.67 -4.04
C ASP A 90 -1.18 17.79 -3.63
N PRO A 91 -0.72 18.81 -2.89
CA PRO A 91 -1.55 19.95 -2.50
C PRO A 91 -2.15 20.72 -3.69
N ALA A 92 -1.56 20.61 -4.89
CA ALA A 92 -2.11 21.22 -6.10
C ALA A 92 -3.26 20.39 -6.72
N GLY A 93 -3.56 19.22 -6.16
CA GLY A 93 -4.63 18.36 -6.63
C GLY A 93 -4.25 17.44 -7.80
N GLY A 94 -2.96 17.33 -8.13
CA GLY A 94 -2.43 16.51 -9.21
C GLY A 94 -1.98 15.10 -8.79
N GLU A 95 -1.02 14.55 -9.52
CA GLU A 95 -0.45 13.22 -9.28
C GLU A 95 1.03 13.28 -8.86
N GLU A 96 1.52 14.44 -8.42
CA GLU A 96 2.88 14.54 -7.93
C GLU A 96 3.03 13.95 -6.52
N ARG A 97 4.26 13.56 -6.16
CA ARG A 97 4.60 13.04 -4.83
C ARG A 97 5.32 14.14 -4.06
N VAL A 98 4.56 15.09 -3.52
CA VAL A 98 5.11 16.32 -2.93
C VAL A 98 5.46 16.11 -1.45
N VAL A 99 4.47 15.69 -0.66
CA VAL A 99 4.65 15.34 0.74
C VAL A 99 4.14 13.92 0.99
N GLY A 100 4.78 13.19 1.90
CA GLY A 100 4.58 11.76 2.04
C GLY A 100 4.51 11.31 3.49
N LEU A 101 3.79 10.22 3.70
CA LEU A 101 3.68 9.51 4.96
C LEU A 101 3.79 8.01 4.66
N ARG A 102 4.64 7.30 5.40
CA ARG A 102 4.76 5.85 5.33
C ARG A 102 4.45 5.26 6.70
N TYR A 103 3.39 4.47 6.76
CA TYR A 103 2.91 3.85 7.98
C TYR A 103 2.31 2.46 7.72
N PRO A 104 2.64 1.43 8.53
CA PRO A 104 3.76 1.40 9.49
C PRO A 104 5.13 1.48 8.78
N ILE A 105 6.21 1.61 9.53
CA ILE A 105 7.58 1.67 8.98
C ILE A 105 8.06 0.34 8.35
N GLY A 106 7.26 -0.70 8.43
CA GLY A 106 7.61 -2.01 7.91
C GLY A 106 8.43 -2.81 8.91
N LEU A 107 8.16 -4.11 9.00
CA LEU A 107 8.94 -5.06 9.78
C LEU A 107 10.35 -5.31 9.23
N GLY A 108 10.61 -4.90 7.98
CA GLY A 108 11.69 -5.45 7.18
C GLY A 108 11.34 -6.86 6.68
N SER A 109 12.12 -7.38 5.73
CA SER A 109 11.92 -8.75 5.26
C SER A 109 12.20 -9.72 6.42
N PRO A 110 11.29 -10.63 6.80
CA PRO A 110 11.57 -11.67 7.78
C PRO A 110 12.58 -12.65 7.16
N ALA A 111 13.86 -12.29 7.27
CA ALA A 111 14.96 -13.12 6.84
C ALA A 111 14.99 -14.34 7.77
N GLY A 112 14.60 -15.51 7.25
CA GLY A 112 14.86 -16.79 7.92
C GLY A 112 13.65 -17.64 8.29
N ALA A 113 12.53 -17.58 7.55
CA ALA A 113 11.49 -18.61 7.63
C ALA A 113 11.96 -19.94 6.98
N GLY A 114 13.06 -20.49 7.47
CA GLY A 114 13.51 -21.86 7.20
C GLY A 114 12.84 -22.83 8.16
N SER A 115 12.46 -24.01 7.65
CA SER A 115 11.72 -25.07 8.34
C SER A 115 12.16 -25.29 9.80
N SER A 116 11.34 -24.80 10.71
CA SER A 116 11.54 -24.88 12.16
C SER A 116 10.59 -25.92 12.78
N ALA A 117 10.96 -26.49 13.93
CA ALA A 117 10.12 -27.43 14.67
C ALA A 117 8.83 -26.74 15.16
N PRO A 118 7.77 -27.46 15.56
CA PRO A 118 6.54 -26.85 16.06
C PRO A 118 6.75 -25.87 17.23
N GLU A 119 7.72 -26.12 18.11
CA GLU A 119 8.09 -25.25 19.23
C GLU A 119 8.71 -23.91 18.75
N ASP A 120 9.45 -23.95 17.63
CA ASP A 120 10.02 -22.76 17.01
C ASP A 120 8.96 -21.90 16.30
N ARG A 121 7.81 -22.49 15.91
CA ARG A 121 6.73 -21.74 15.25
C ARG A 121 6.02 -20.78 16.19
N GLU A 122 5.80 -21.19 17.44
CA GLU A 122 5.17 -20.32 18.44
C GLU A 122 6.09 -19.17 18.83
N ALA A 123 7.38 -19.46 19.04
CA ALA A 123 8.39 -18.43 19.28
C ALA A 123 8.48 -17.44 18.10
N MET A 124 8.45 -17.94 16.86
CA MET A 124 8.45 -17.12 15.65
C MET A 124 7.17 -16.27 15.52
N ARG A 125 6.00 -16.83 15.88
CA ARG A 125 4.73 -16.09 15.91
C ARG A 125 4.79 -14.92 16.89
N LEU A 126 5.22 -15.16 18.13
CA LEU A 126 5.37 -14.11 19.14
C LEU A 126 6.39 -13.05 18.73
N GLN A 127 7.49 -13.47 18.09
CA GLN A 127 8.46 -12.54 17.53
C GLN A 127 7.85 -11.67 16.42
N TYR A 128 7.07 -12.27 15.51
CA TYR A 128 6.38 -11.53 14.47
C TYR A 128 5.36 -10.54 15.05
N GLU A 129 4.55 -10.97 16.02
CA GLU A 129 3.54 -10.11 16.67
C GLU A 129 4.18 -8.94 17.41
N SER A 130 5.25 -9.19 18.15
CA SER A 130 6.00 -8.11 18.83
C SER A 130 6.64 -7.14 17.83
N ALA A 131 7.20 -7.65 16.73
CA ALA A 131 7.73 -6.80 15.67
C ALA A 131 6.60 -5.97 15.03
N ALA A 132 5.44 -6.58 14.75
CA ALA A 132 4.28 -5.92 14.15
C ALA A 132 3.79 -4.78 15.04
N ALA A 133 3.60 -5.05 16.33
CA ALA A 133 3.25 -4.05 17.33
C ALA A 133 4.26 -2.90 17.39
N ASN A 134 5.57 -3.21 17.36
CA ASN A 134 6.60 -2.18 17.33
C ASN A 134 6.59 -1.34 16.04
N SER A 135 6.28 -1.95 14.90
CA SER A 135 6.21 -1.23 13.62
C SER A 135 5.05 -0.22 13.57
N LEU A 136 3.96 -0.51 14.26
CA LEU A 136 2.80 0.36 14.40
C LEU A 136 3.05 1.57 15.32
N GLN A 137 4.18 1.61 16.03
CA GLN A 137 4.55 2.75 16.88
C GLN A 137 5.45 3.77 16.17
N ARG A 138 5.74 3.58 14.87
CA ARG A 138 6.66 4.42 14.10
C ARG A 138 6.07 4.77 12.74
N VAL A 139 6.37 5.98 12.28
CA VAL A 139 5.96 6.53 10.99
C VAL A 139 7.16 7.21 10.33
N ALA A 140 7.22 7.20 8.99
CA ALA A 140 8.14 8.06 8.25
C ALA A 140 7.34 9.18 7.58
N LEU A 141 7.84 10.40 7.70
CA LEU A 141 7.30 11.59 7.06
C LEU A 141 8.31 12.06 6.03
N THR A 142 7.83 12.36 4.82
CA THR A 142 8.66 12.88 3.73
C THR A 142 8.17 14.27 3.33
N ASN A 143 9.08 15.23 3.29
CA ASN A 143 8.82 16.59 2.80
C ASN A 143 10.05 17.12 2.04
N ALA A 144 10.06 18.42 1.72
CA ALA A 144 11.15 19.06 0.99
C ALA A 144 12.53 18.94 1.68
N SER A 145 12.57 18.76 3.01
CA SER A 145 13.80 18.59 3.80
C SER A 145 14.33 17.16 3.78
N GLY A 146 13.53 16.19 3.31
CA GLY A 146 13.90 14.78 3.26
C GLY A 146 12.87 13.88 3.92
N THR A 147 13.29 12.64 4.23
CA THR A 147 12.48 11.68 4.98
C THR A 147 13.03 11.56 6.38
N GLU A 148 12.16 11.73 7.37
CA GLU A 148 12.44 11.52 8.78
C GLU A 148 11.55 10.41 9.31
N GLU A 149 12.09 9.64 10.24
CA GLU A 149 11.34 8.61 10.93
C GLU A 149 11.17 8.97 12.40
N LEU A 150 9.93 8.88 12.88
CA LEU A 150 9.51 9.32 14.21
C LEU A 150 8.73 8.22 14.92
N ARG A 151 8.73 8.25 16.26
CA ARG A 151 7.71 7.52 17.02
C ARG A 151 6.41 8.30 16.95
N LEU A 152 5.28 7.59 17.02
CA LEU A 152 3.97 8.24 17.06
C LEU A 152 3.82 9.19 18.25
N SER A 153 4.49 8.90 19.38
CA SER A 153 4.52 9.76 20.57
C SER A 153 5.22 11.10 20.37
N ASP A 154 6.01 11.21 19.30
CA ASP A 154 6.85 12.37 19.00
C ASP A 154 6.25 13.19 17.84
N LEU A 155 5.02 12.85 17.41
CA LEU A 155 4.28 13.60 16.40
C LEU A 155 3.56 14.77 17.03
N ASP A 156 3.74 15.93 16.41
CA ASP A 156 3.04 17.17 16.63
C ASP A 156 2.23 17.51 15.37
N GLY A 157 0.92 17.65 15.56
CA GLY A 157 -0.02 18.09 14.52
C GLY A 157 -0.57 16.99 13.60
N VAL A 158 0.10 15.85 13.52
CA VAL A 158 -0.36 14.68 12.75
C VAL A 158 -0.72 13.57 13.72
N ASP A 159 -1.91 13.01 13.59
CA ASP A 159 -2.28 11.79 14.31
C ASP A 159 -2.27 10.63 13.33
N VAL A 160 -1.67 9.51 13.72
CA VAL A 160 -1.65 8.27 12.95
C VAL A 160 -1.88 7.12 13.90
N ASN A 161 -2.73 6.18 13.52
CA ASN A 161 -2.96 4.96 14.29
C ASN A 161 -3.15 3.76 13.36
N GLY A 162 -2.85 2.59 13.89
CA GLY A 162 -3.02 1.33 13.19
C GLY A 162 -3.43 0.22 14.14
N MET A 163 -4.55 -0.41 13.84
CA MET A 163 -5.07 -1.55 14.59
C MET A 163 -4.94 -2.82 13.75
N LEU A 164 -4.12 -3.75 14.25
CA LEU A 164 -4.02 -5.09 13.67
C LEU A 164 -4.97 -6.04 14.41
N THR A 165 -5.94 -6.57 13.68
CA THR A 165 -6.84 -7.62 14.17
C THR A 165 -6.52 -8.95 13.52
N SER A 166 -7.24 -10.01 13.91
CA SER A 166 -7.15 -11.31 13.25
C SER A 166 -7.62 -11.30 11.79
N ARG A 167 -8.38 -10.28 11.37
CA ARG A 167 -9.00 -10.20 10.03
C ARG A 167 -8.42 -9.07 9.19
N SER A 168 -8.14 -7.93 9.81
CA SER A 168 -7.86 -6.70 9.11
C SER A 168 -6.67 -5.96 9.73
N LEU A 169 -6.06 -5.08 8.93
CA LEU A 169 -5.24 -3.98 9.40
C LEU A 169 -5.99 -2.69 9.08
N VAL A 170 -6.42 -1.96 10.10
CA VAL A 170 -7.03 -0.64 9.96
C VAL A 170 -5.94 0.40 10.17
N LEU A 171 -5.79 1.34 9.24
CA LEU A 171 -4.87 2.46 9.32
C LEU A 171 -5.66 3.76 9.24
N GLU A 172 -5.43 4.66 10.17
CA GLU A 172 -6.11 5.95 10.24
C GLU A 172 -5.11 7.08 10.38
N MET A 173 -5.43 8.23 9.80
CA MET A 173 -4.64 9.43 9.98
C MET A 173 -5.46 10.71 9.90
N ARG A 174 -4.99 11.71 10.65
CA ARG A 174 -5.42 13.10 10.59
C ARG A 174 -4.21 13.96 10.23
N ILE A 175 -4.29 14.69 9.12
CA ILE A 175 -3.20 15.51 8.58
C ILE A 175 -3.66 16.96 8.49
N PRO A 176 -2.90 17.93 9.02
CA PRO A 176 -3.24 19.34 8.89
C PRO A 176 -3.31 19.77 7.43
N LEU A 177 -4.41 20.43 7.06
CA LEU A 177 -4.54 21.10 5.77
C LEU A 177 -3.59 22.30 5.70
N ARG A 178 -3.51 23.09 6.78
CA ARG A 178 -2.74 24.34 6.85
C ARG A 178 -1.44 24.16 7.64
N GLU A 179 -0.40 24.89 7.25
CA GLU A 179 0.85 24.96 8.03
C GLU A 179 0.63 25.68 9.35
N PHE A 180 1.29 25.19 10.40
CA PHE A 180 1.44 25.89 11.67
C PHE A 180 2.78 25.53 12.32
N GLU A 181 3.23 26.38 13.23
CA GLU A 181 4.54 26.24 13.87
C GLU A 181 4.59 24.94 14.71
N GLY A 182 5.63 24.13 14.47
CA GLY A 182 5.87 22.89 15.19
C GLY A 182 5.26 21.63 14.57
N ALA A 183 4.38 21.73 13.57
CA ALA A 183 3.82 20.55 12.92
C ALA A 183 4.91 19.75 12.18
N ASN A 184 4.96 18.42 12.36
CA ASN A 184 5.91 17.59 11.61
C ASN A 184 5.54 17.45 10.13
N LEU A 185 4.24 17.54 9.82
CA LEU A 185 3.70 17.53 8.47
C LEU A 185 2.45 18.40 8.40
N ALA A 186 2.32 19.14 7.31
CA ALA A 186 1.10 19.81 6.90
C ALA A 186 1.04 19.81 5.37
N LEU A 187 -0.16 19.90 4.81
CA LEU A 187 -0.35 19.89 3.36
C LEU A 187 -0.14 21.27 2.71
N GLY A 188 -0.05 22.35 3.48
CA GLY A 188 0.14 23.70 2.94
C GLY A 188 -1.03 24.20 2.08
N MET A 189 -2.22 23.67 2.31
CA MET A 189 -3.46 24.05 1.64
C MET A 189 -3.90 25.44 2.07
N HIS A 190 -4.48 26.19 1.14
CA HIS A 190 -5.17 27.45 1.44
C HIS A 190 -6.67 27.22 1.59
N ALA A 191 -7.34 28.10 2.34
CA ALA A 191 -8.80 28.07 2.45
C ALA A 191 -9.44 28.21 1.05
N GLY A 192 -10.32 27.27 0.69
CA GLY A 192 -10.99 27.25 -0.61
C GLY A 192 -10.30 26.42 -1.70
N ALA A 193 -9.22 25.69 -1.38
CA ALA A 193 -8.68 24.69 -2.28
C ALA A 193 -9.76 23.65 -2.66
N ALA A 194 -9.88 23.30 -3.93
CA ALA A 194 -10.97 22.43 -4.39
C ALA A 194 -10.74 20.96 -4.05
N GLN A 195 -9.49 20.50 -4.09
CA GLN A 195 -9.12 19.10 -3.90
C GLN A 195 -7.66 18.93 -3.49
N VAL A 196 -7.32 17.74 -3.02
CA VAL A 196 -5.95 17.25 -2.81
C VAL A 196 -5.74 15.96 -3.60
N GLY A 197 -4.60 15.82 -4.27
CA GLY A 197 -4.23 14.57 -4.93
C GLY A 197 -3.62 13.62 -3.90
N VAL A 198 -4.08 12.38 -3.86
CA VAL A 198 -3.60 11.36 -2.91
C VAL A 198 -3.24 10.10 -3.67
N GLN A 199 -1.98 9.66 -3.55
CA GLN A 199 -1.54 8.36 -4.02
C GLN A 199 -1.31 7.43 -2.82
N ILE A 200 -1.90 6.25 -2.89
CA ILE A 200 -1.74 5.21 -1.88
C ILE A 200 -1.08 4.03 -2.55
N TYR A 201 0.03 3.53 -1.99
CA TYR A 201 0.61 2.29 -2.47
C TYR A 201 1.23 1.41 -1.39
N VAL A 202 1.18 0.10 -1.62
CA VAL A 202 1.89 -0.91 -0.84
C VAL A 202 2.96 -1.54 -1.72
N PRO A 203 4.26 -1.47 -1.36
CA PRO A 203 5.30 -2.04 -2.17
C PRO A 203 5.22 -3.56 -2.18
N ARG A 204 5.29 -4.15 -3.37
CA ARG A 204 5.45 -5.60 -3.51
C ARG A 204 6.80 -6.02 -2.94
N LEU A 205 6.78 -6.89 -1.94
CA LEU A 205 8.00 -7.47 -1.40
C LEU A 205 8.51 -8.57 -2.33
N GLU A 206 9.66 -8.34 -2.95
CA GLU A 206 10.36 -9.39 -3.68
C GLU A 206 10.81 -10.48 -2.70
N ALA A 207 10.55 -11.74 -3.05
CA ALA A 207 11.13 -12.85 -2.30
C ALA A 207 12.65 -12.78 -2.44
N PRO A 208 13.44 -12.89 -1.35
CA PRO A 208 14.88 -12.93 -1.48
C PRO A 208 15.27 -14.06 -2.44
N PRO A 209 16.30 -13.86 -3.28
CA PRO A 209 16.75 -14.89 -4.21
C PRO A 209 17.02 -16.16 -3.42
N ARG A 210 16.27 -17.22 -3.73
CA ARG A 210 16.49 -18.53 -3.12
C ARG A 210 17.97 -18.86 -3.34
N PRO A 211 18.76 -19.17 -2.29
CA PRO A 211 20.16 -19.50 -2.48
C PRO A 211 20.26 -20.64 -3.50
N SER A 212 20.77 -20.30 -4.68
CA SER A 212 20.97 -21.21 -5.79
C SER A 212 22.10 -22.15 -5.40
N GLY A 213 21.78 -23.25 -4.71
CA GLY A 213 22.86 -24.12 -4.24
C GLY A 213 22.51 -25.31 -3.37
N GLN A 214 21.26 -25.55 -3.00
CA GLN A 214 20.90 -26.82 -2.36
C GLN A 214 20.04 -27.65 -3.29
N SER A 215 20.74 -28.28 -4.23
CA SER A 215 20.28 -29.50 -4.88
C SER A 215 19.72 -30.41 -3.78
N ARG A 216 18.41 -30.66 -3.83
CA ARG A 216 17.76 -31.73 -3.08
C ARG A 216 18.28 -33.06 -3.64
N GLY A 217 19.51 -33.40 -3.28
CA GLY A 217 19.94 -34.78 -3.24
C GLY A 217 19.21 -35.43 -2.07
N SER A 218 18.14 -36.16 -2.37
CA SER A 218 17.63 -37.19 -1.48
C SER A 218 18.75 -38.19 -1.18
N ALA A 219 19.35 -38.09 -0.01
CA ALA A 219 20.06 -39.17 0.67
C ALA A 219 19.68 -39.04 2.15
N ALA A 220 18.66 -39.74 2.65
CA ALA A 220 18.69 -41.17 2.90
C ALA A 220 20.03 -41.63 3.51
N ALA A 221 20.05 -41.64 4.85
CA ALA A 221 20.71 -42.60 5.72
C ALA A 221 22.24 -42.79 5.63
N GLY A 222 22.94 -42.36 6.68
CA GLY A 222 24.25 -42.89 7.08
C GLY A 222 24.13 -43.89 8.22
N GLY A 223 23.40 -44.99 7.98
CA GLY A 223 23.34 -46.16 8.85
C GLY A 223 24.22 -47.29 8.28
N LYS A 224 25.20 -47.72 9.08
CA LYS A 224 25.79 -49.07 9.22
C LYS A 224 25.58 -50.15 8.12
N GLY A 225 26.70 -50.72 7.66
CA GLY A 225 26.80 -52.01 6.94
C GLY A 225 27.15 -51.83 5.45
N GLY A 226 28.04 -52.57 4.79
CA GLY A 226 28.69 -53.84 5.08
C GLY A 226 28.77 -54.62 3.76
N GLY A 227 29.98 -54.88 3.25
CA GLY A 227 30.30 -55.98 2.35
C GLY A 227 29.92 -55.88 0.85
N GLY A 228 30.79 -56.47 0.02
CA GLY A 228 30.39 -57.11 -1.24
C GLY A 228 30.78 -56.37 -2.53
N GLY A 229 31.67 -56.99 -3.30
CA GLY A 229 32.12 -56.50 -4.61
C GLY A 229 31.18 -56.81 -5.78
N GLY A 230 31.63 -56.42 -6.98
CA GLY A 230 30.98 -56.72 -8.27
C GLY A 230 31.10 -55.52 -9.21
N ARG A 231 32.13 -55.44 -10.07
CA ARG A 231 32.13 -55.89 -11.48
C ARG A 231 31.07 -55.20 -12.38
N GLY A 232 31.53 -54.23 -13.16
CA GLY A 232 31.29 -54.15 -14.60
C GLY A 232 30.03 -53.46 -15.13
N GLY A 233 30.18 -52.90 -16.34
CA GLY A 233 29.08 -52.76 -17.30
C GLY A 233 28.65 -51.32 -17.60
N GLY A 234 28.91 -50.88 -18.83
CA GLY A 234 28.49 -49.58 -19.34
C GLY A 234 26.99 -49.46 -19.59
N GLY A 235 26.56 -48.25 -19.95
CA GLY A 235 25.18 -47.97 -20.34
C GLY A 235 25.01 -46.54 -20.83
N ARG A 236 24.86 -46.41 -22.15
CA ARG A 236 24.29 -45.24 -22.86
C ARG A 236 22.82 -45.04 -22.48
N GLY A 237 22.36 -43.80 -22.63
CA GLY A 237 20.94 -43.42 -22.73
C GLY A 237 20.50 -42.60 -21.52
N GLY A 238 19.67 -41.57 -21.63
CA GLY A 238 18.83 -41.09 -22.71
C GLY A 238 18.04 -39.90 -22.14
N GLY A 239 17.46 -39.08 -23.00
CA GLY A 239 16.88 -37.79 -22.66
C GLY A 239 15.67 -37.79 -21.71
N GLY A 240 15.27 -36.56 -21.38
CA GLY A 240 14.07 -36.18 -20.63
C GLY A 240 14.32 -34.78 -20.09
N GLY A 241 13.90 -33.70 -20.74
CA GLY A 241 12.55 -33.48 -21.23
C GLY A 241 11.62 -33.21 -20.04
N GLY A 242 11.84 -32.10 -19.34
CA GLY A 242 11.18 -31.82 -18.07
C GLY A 242 10.82 -30.35 -17.89
N ARG A 243 9.81 -29.92 -18.67
CA ARG A 243 8.81 -28.89 -18.38
C ARG A 243 9.25 -27.74 -17.45
N GLY A 244 9.46 -26.58 -18.08
CA GLY A 244 9.37 -25.30 -17.43
C GLY A 244 8.00 -25.15 -16.77
N GLY A 245 8.00 -25.18 -15.44
CA GLY A 245 6.95 -24.58 -14.64
C GLY A 245 7.15 -23.08 -14.69
N GLY A 246 6.62 -22.44 -15.73
CA GLY A 246 6.35 -21.00 -15.66
C GLY A 246 5.44 -20.74 -14.46
N PRO A 247 5.64 -19.64 -13.72
CA PRO A 247 4.73 -19.27 -12.64
C PRO A 247 3.30 -19.17 -13.21
N PRO A 248 2.27 -19.52 -12.41
CA PRO A 248 0.90 -19.47 -12.87
C PRO A 248 0.57 -18.04 -13.31
N ALA A 249 0.21 -17.89 -14.58
CA ALA A 249 -0.43 -16.69 -15.09
C ALA A 249 -1.84 -16.66 -14.49
N GLY A 250 -2.07 -15.77 -13.53
CA GLY A 250 -3.38 -15.64 -12.87
C GLY A 250 -3.45 -14.78 -11.61
N ALA A 251 -2.42 -14.03 -11.22
CA ALA A 251 -2.50 -13.04 -10.13
C ALA A 251 -2.74 -11.66 -10.74
N SER A 252 -3.97 -11.41 -11.19
CA SER A 252 -4.42 -10.12 -11.69
C SER A 252 -5.14 -9.38 -10.57
N GLY A 253 -4.61 -8.24 -10.14
CA GLY A 253 -5.37 -7.17 -9.47
C GLY A 253 -5.34 -7.10 -7.94
N ALA A 254 -5.67 -8.20 -7.24
CA ALA A 254 -6.05 -8.11 -5.82
C ALA A 254 -4.89 -7.92 -4.80
N ASP A 255 -3.65 -8.24 -5.19
CA ASP A 255 -2.49 -8.27 -4.26
C ASP A 255 -1.69 -6.95 -4.21
N GLU A 256 -2.21 -5.85 -4.76
CA GLU A 256 -1.47 -4.59 -4.88
C GLU A 256 -2.38 -3.39 -4.65
N ILE A 257 -2.02 -2.57 -3.66
CA ILE A 257 -2.56 -1.21 -3.56
C ILE A 257 -1.67 -0.32 -4.43
N GLN A 258 -2.25 0.23 -5.48
CA GLN A 258 -1.72 1.38 -6.21
C GLN A 258 -2.90 2.21 -6.69
N VAL A 259 -3.30 3.18 -5.88
CA VAL A 259 -4.46 4.04 -6.16
C VAL A 259 -3.99 5.48 -6.23
N HIS A 260 -4.56 6.22 -7.16
CA HIS A 260 -4.49 7.67 -7.18
C HIS A 260 -5.89 8.25 -7.17
N ILE A 261 -6.10 9.21 -6.28
CA ILE A 261 -7.41 9.76 -5.95
C ILE A 261 -7.29 11.27 -5.87
N ALA A 262 -8.18 12.00 -6.54
CA ALA A 262 -8.40 13.41 -6.26
C ALA A 262 -9.52 13.51 -5.22
N ILE A 263 -9.18 13.87 -3.98
CA ILE A 263 -10.14 14.03 -2.88
C ILE A 263 -10.66 15.46 -2.88
N PRO A 264 -11.96 15.69 -3.16
CA PRO A 264 -12.54 17.02 -3.06
C PRO A 264 -12.59 17.47 -1.60
N LEU A 265 -12.27 18.74 -1.36
CA LEU A 265 -12.31 19.33 -0.02
C LEU A 265 -13.59 20.16 0.17
N VAL A 266 -14.20 20.00 1.34
CA VAL A 266 -15.43 20.70 1.73
C VAL A 266 -15.13 21.61 2.92
N PHE A 267 -15.04 22.91 2.68
CA PHE A 267 -14.86 23.92 3.73
C PHE A 267 -16.21 24.50 4.19
N SER A 268 -16.29 24.91 5.45
CA SER A 268 -17.42 25.71 5.92
C SER A 268 -17.46 27.02 5.14
N SER A 269 -18.63 27.37 4.60
CA SER A 269 -18.84 28.70 4.07
C SER A 269 -18.65 29.67 5.23
N SER A 270 -17.67 30.57 5.14
CA SER A 270 -17.57 31.70 6.07
C SER A 270 -18.95 32.33 6.20
N PRO A 271 -19.50 32.52 7.41
CA PRO A 271 -20.78 33.18 7.58
C PRO A 271 -20.65 34.54 6.90
N GLY A 272 -21.37 34.70 5.79
CA GLY A 272 -21.23 35.84 4.91
C GLY A 272 -21.28 37.12 5.72
N SER A 273 -20.31 38.01 5.47
CA SER A 273 -20.36 39.39 5.91
C SER A 273 -21.71 39.94 5.50
N SER A 274 -22.63 39.98 6.46
CA SER A 274 -23.93 40.61 6.31
C SER A 274 -23.62 42.07 6.06
N THR A 275 -23.58 42.44 4.78
CA THR A 275 -23.56 43.83 4.37
C THR A 275 -24.94 44.34 4.74
N GLN A 276 -25.07 44.87 5.95
CA GLN A 276 -26.21 45.68 6.31
C GLN A 276 -26.15 46.92 5.42
N LEU A 277 -27.09 46.98 4.47
CA LEU A 277 -27.52 48.22 3.84
C LEU A 277 -28.53 48.92 4.75
#